data_AF-A0A9R1NYQ6-F1
#
_entry.id   AF-A0A9R1NYQ6-F1
#
_cell.length_a   1.000
_cell.length_b   1.000
_cell.length_c   1.000
_cell.angle_alpha   90.00
_cell.angle_beta   90.00
_cell.angle_gamma   90.00
#
_symmetry.space_group_name_H-M   'P 1'
#
loop_
_entity.id
_entity.type
_entity.pdbx_description
1 polymer ?
#
loop_
_entity_poly.entity_id
_entity_poly.type
_entity_poly.pdbx_seq_one_letter_code
_entity_poly.pdbx_strand_id
1 'polypeptide(L)'
;MALWCENMALPPRVLVAPRPSGANGQGNILLLRHPKLEEETQYLFTDGQLHEFNWFKERYGSWFLGDYVCEDGSIYYCTLVDPIFVLLPLFEAARMSNGKDLGKFRQLDEILYIEGYPGYQHLMSIAGKHMELVCEVKEVANMKFFRLDDSKVLTWMCCKVHSIKEAISKLGKNYAAQGERELLKEAVQIIRENLKDEPWLMVLCKKLQLDISEINDMAKTNDTSFCADSSPVPAPARPSEGV
;
A
#
# COMPACT_ATOMS: atom_id res chain seq x y z
N MET A 1 -3.91 39.12 16.18
CA MET A 1 -3.57 37.71 16.44
C MET A 1 -3.34 37.12 15.05
N ALA A 2 -2.11 36.76 14.71
CA ALA A 2 -1.82 36.26 13.36
C ALA A 2 -2.57 34.95 13.12
N LEU A 3 -3.29 34.83 12.01
CA LEU A 3 -3.91 33.55 11.67
C LEU A 3 -2.82 32.50 11.45
N TRP A 4 -3.00 31.31 12.01
CA TRP A 4 -2.09 30.17 11.84
C TRP A 4 -1.84 29.78 10.37
N CYS A 5 -2.71 30.22 9.46
CA CYS A 5 -2.63 29.98 8.02
C CYS A 5 -1.97 31.12 7.21
N GLU A 6 -1.60 32.26 7.81
CA GLU A 6 -1.06 33.44 7.09
C GLU A 6 0.26 33.18 6.33
N ASN A 7 1.04 32.17 6.73
CA ASN A 7 2.33 31.83 6.13
C ASN A 7 2.32 30.51 5.34
N MET A 8 1.15 29.93 5.07
CA MET A 8 1.06 28.68 4.31
C MET A 8 1.18 28.93 2.81
N ALA A 9 2.16 28.30 2.17
CA ALA A 9 2.35 28.37 0.71
C ALA A 9 1.24 27.63 -0.08
N LEU A 10 0.51 26.72 0.58
CA LEU A 10 -0.56 25.90 0.01
C LEU A 10 -1.75 25.85 0.98
N PRO A 11 -2.98 25.65 0.49
CA PRO A 11 -4.16 25.51 1.34
C PRO A 11 -4.00 24.32 2.30
N PRO A 12 -4.49 24.43 3.55
CA PRO A 12 -4.39 23.36 4.54
C PRO A 12 -5.21 22.14 4.12
N ARG A 13 -4.71 20.95 4.44
CA ARG A 13 -5.38 19.66 4.20
C ARG A 13 -5.67 18.96 5.52
N VAL A 14 -6.80 18.26 5.57
CA VAL A 14 -7.21 17.46 6.74
C VAL A 14 -6.68 16.04 6.59
N LEU A 15 -5.92 15.58 7.59
CA LEU A 15 -5.34 14.23 7.62
C LEU A 15 -5.74 13.51 8.92
N VAL A 16 -6.28 12.31 8.78
CA VAL A 16 -6.48 11.35 9.88
C VAL A 16 -5.33 10.35 9.85
N ALA A 17 -4.39 10.49 10.78
CA ALA A 17 -3.21 9.62 10.86
C ALA A 17 -3.08 8.99 12.25
N PRO A 18 -2.36 7.84 12.36
CA PRO A 18 -2.01 7.25 13.64
C PRO A 18 -1.29 8.28 14.52
N ARG A 19 -1.60 8.26 15.82
CA ARG A 19 -0.90 9.09 16.79
C ARG A 19 0.51 8.50 17.00
N PRO A 20 1.59 9.25 16.75
CA PRO A 20 2.94 8.77 17.01
C PRO A 20 3.16 8.56 18.50
N SER A 21 3.90 7.51 18.85
CA SER A 21 4.09 7.06 20.23
C SER A 21 4.97 8.00 21.07
N GLY A 22 5.78 8.86 20.42
CA GLY A 22 6.67 9.82 21.08
C GLY A 22 6.14 11.26 21.07
N ALA A 23 6.45 12.04 22.11
CA ALA A 23 6.13 13.48 22.19
C ALA A 23 6.73 14.32 21.03
N ASN A 24 7.79 13.80 20.39
CA ASN A 24 8.44 14.34 19.20
C ASN A 24 8.38 13.36 18.00
N GLY A 25 7.52 12.34 18.04
CA GLY A 25 7.48 11.32 17.00
C GLY A 25 7.02 11.92 15.68
N GLN A 26 7.97 12.21 14.80
CA GLN A 26 7.69 12.62 13.43
C GLN A 26 7.63 11.35 12.59
N GLY A 27 6.46 11.10 12.01
CA GLY A 27 6.34 10.11 10.94
C GLY A 27 7.06 10.63 9.69
N ASN A 28 7.71 9.71 8.97
CA ASN A 28 8.40 10.04 7.74
C ASN A 28 7.48 9.75 6.55
N ILE A 29 7.30 10.74 5.68
CA ILE A 29 6.65 10.51 4.38
C ILE A 29 7.70 9.94 3.44
N LEU A 30 7.47 8.73 2.97
CA LEU A 30 8.34 8.00 2.05
C LEU A 30 7.74 8.01 0.66
N LEU A 31 8.57 8.29 -0.34
CA LEU A 31 8.23 8.16 -1.75
C LEU A 31 8.68 6.79 -2.24
N LEU A 32 7.74 5.91 -2.56
CA LEU A 32 7.96 4.52 -2.98
C LEU A 32 7.17 4.25 -4.27
N ARG A 33 7.32 3.04 -4.82
CA ARG A 33 6.48 2.59 -5.95
C ARG A 33 5.29 1.79 -5.45
N HIS A 34 4.13 2.08 -6.04
CA HIS A 34 2.90 1.32 -5.81
C HIS A 34 3.11 -0.14 -6.23
N PRO A 35 2.78 -1.14 -5.40
CA PRO A 35 3.19 -2.54 -5.62
C PRO A 35 2.59 -3.18 -6.88
N LYS A 36 1.41 -2.72 -7.30
CA LYS A 36 0.76 -3.14 -8.54
C LYS A 36 1.15 -2.30 -9.77
N LEU A 37 0.90 -0.99 -9.71
CA LEU A 37 1.05 -0.06 -10.84
C LEU A 37 2.51 0.34 -11.10
N GLU A 38 3.40 0.15 -10.13
CA GLU A 38 4.79 0.61 -10.14
C GLU A 38 4.97 2.14 -10.28
N GLU A 39 3.89 2.89 -10.16
CA GLU A 39 3.88 4.35 -10.15
C GLU A 39 4.35 4.91 -8.81
N GLU A 40 4.87 6.13 -8.84
CA GLU A 40 5.31 6.85 -7.65
C GLU A 40 4.13 7.15 -6.72
N THR A 41 4.24 6.76 -5.44
CA THR A 41 3.22 7.00 -4.42
C THR A 41 3.84 7.27 -3.05
N GLN A 42 3.10 7.95 -2.19
CA GLN A 42 3.53 8.32 -0.85
C GLN A 42 3.04 7.32 0.18
N TYR A 43 3.87 7.03 1.18
CA TYR A 43 3.53 6.25 2.36
C TYR A 43 3.97 6.98 3.62
N LEU A 44 3.22 6.81 4.72
CA LEU A 44 3.61 7.28 6.04
C LEU A 44 4.28 6.14 6.80
N PHE A 45 5.55 6.31 7.14
CA PHE A 45 6.28 5.39 8.00
C PHE A 45 6.44 5.98 9.41
N THR A 46 5.83 5.33 10.40
CA THR A 46 5.84 5.78 11.80
C THR A 46 5.87 4.57 12.72
N ASP A 47 6.67 4.63 13.79
CA ASP A 47 6.76 3.58 14.82
C ASP A 47 6.95 2.15 14.28
N GLY A 48 7.72 1.99 13.20
CA GLY A 48 7.94 0.68 12.57
C GLY A 48 6.73 0.13 11.81
N GLN A 49 5.77 0.98 11.47
CA GLN A 49 4.57 0.63 10.73
C GLN A 49 4.47 1.49 9.46
N LEU A 50 4.11 0.84 8.36
CA LEU A 50 3.91 1.49 7.07
C LEU A 50 2.42 1.72 6.84
N HIS A 51 2.05 2.93 6.45
CA HIS A 51 0.68 3.28 6.13
C HIS A 51 0.60 3.89 4.73
N GLU A 52 -0.42 3.54 3.98
CA GLU A 52 -0.76 4.20 2.71
C GLU A 52 -1.62 5.43 2.97
N PHE A 53 -1.52 6.42 2.09
CA PHE A 53 -2.43 7.55 2.08
C PHE A 53 -3.63 7.23 1.19
N ASN A 54 -4.81 7.26 1.79
CA ASN A 54 -6.07 7.25 1.09
C ASN A 54 -6.74 8.61 1.23
N TRP A 55 -7.66 8.91 0.33
CA TRP A 55 -8.42 10.16 0.38
C TRP A 55 -9.86 9.94 -0.07
N PHE A 56 -10.72 10.81 0.42
CA PHE A 56 -12.13 10.85 0.04
C PHE A 56 -12.57 12.30 -0.12
N LYS A 57 -13.44 12.55 -1.09
CA LYS A 57 -14.04 13.87 -1.30
C LYS A 57 -15.51 13.70 -1.70
N GLU A 58 -16.38 14.23 -0.84
CA GLU A 58 -17.80 14.33 -1.14
C GLU A 58 -18.07 15.48 -2.12
N ARG A 59 -19.11 15.36 -2.95
CA ARG A 59 -19.50 16.48 -3.83
C ARG A 59 -19.94 17.67 -2.98
N TYR A 60 -19.42 18.86 -3.29
CA TYR A 60 -19.74 20.12 -2.61
C TYR A 60 -19.41 20.12 -1.11
N GLY A 61 -18.33 19.44 -0.70
CA GLY A 61 -17.81 19.50 0.67
C GLY A 61 -16.87 20.69 0.91
N SER A 62 -16.82 21.18 2.15
CA SER A 62 -15.80 22.14 2.64
C SER A 62 -15.54 21.91 4.13
N TRP A 63 -14.39 22.36 4.64
CA TRP A 63 -14.05 22.27 6.06
C TRP A 63 -14.00 23.65 6.71
N PHE A 64 -14.54 23.77 7.92
CA PHE A 64 -14.26 24.89 8.81
C PHE A 64 -13.12 24.53 9.76
N LEU A 65 -11.98 25.18 9.59
CA LEU A 65 -10.74 24.97 10.33
C LEU A 65 -10.48 26.20 11.21
N GLY A 66 -11.13 26.26 12.37
CA GLY A 66 -11.18 27.49 13.17
C GLY A 66 -11.85 28.61 12.38
N ASP A 67 -11.14 29.71 12.17
CA ASP A 67 -11.61 30.88 11.42
C ASP A 67 -11.32 30.80 9.90
N TYR A 68 -10.76 29.68 9.42
CA TYR A 68 -10.46 29.45 8.01
C TYR A 68 -11.45 28.48 7.37
N VAL A 69 -11.89 28.79 6.14
CA VAL A 69 -12.71 27.89 5.32
C VAL A 69 -11.81 27.22 4.28
N CYS A 70 -11.69 25.89 4.34
CA CYS A 70 -11.02 25.09 3.32
C CYS A 70 -12.05 24.59 2.30
N GLU A 71 -12.05 25.21 1.11
CA GLU A 71 -13.00 24.93 0.03
C GLU A 71 -12.85 23.54 -0.60
N ASP A 72 -11.68 22.89 -0.47
CA ASP A 72 -11.43 21.59 -1.10
C ASP A 72 -12.32 20.48 -0.52
N GLY A 73 -12.59 20.51 0.78
CA GLY A 73 -13.47 19.55 1.46
C GLY A 73 -12.98 18.10 1.47
N SER A 74 -11.81 17.79 0.92
CA SER A 74 -11.26 16.44 0.94
C SER A 74 -10.76 16.06 2.35
N ILE A 75 -10.79 14.77 2.64
CA ILE A 75 -10.19 14.20 3.84
C ILE A 75 -9.19 13.14 3.42
N TYR A 76 -7.97 13.26 3.94
CA TYR A 76 -6.94 12.24 3.84
C TYR A 76 -6.98 11.37 5.08
N TYR A 77 -6.67 10.09 4.90
CA TYR A 77 -6.54 9.16 6.01
C TYR A 77 -5.49 8.10 5.71
N CYS A 78 -4.79 7.68 6.77
CA CYS A 78 -3.76 6.66 6.68
C CYS A 78 -4.31 5.30 7.12
N THR A 79 -4.15 4.28 6.28
CA THR A 79 -4.48 2.88 6.60
C THR A 79 -3.21 2.05 6.68
N LEU A 80 -3.19 1.07 7.59
CA LEU A 80 -2.02 0.21 7.79
C LEU A 80 -1.84 -0.71 6.57
N VAL A 81 -0.61 -0.78 6.07
CA VAL A 81 -0.23 -1.63 4.94
C VAL A 81 0.63 -2.77 5.44
N ASP A 82 0.41 -3.98 4.94
CA ASP A 82 1.37 -5.07 5.14
C ASP A 82 2.61 -4.79 4.27
N PRO A 83 3.81 -4.59 4.86
CA PRO A 83 5.02 -4.28 4.11
C PRO A 83 5.38 -5.31 3.03
N ILE A 84 4.92 -6.56 3.17
CA ILE A 84 5.18 -7.60 2.16
C ILE A 84 4.64 -7.19 0.80
N PHE A 85 3.48 -6.52 0.71
CA PHE A 85 2.95 -6.06 -0.58
C PHE A 85 3.92 -5.11 -1.29
N VAL A 86 4.46 -4.13 -0.56
CA VAL A 86 5.40 -3.12 -1.09
C VAL A 86 6.77 -3.72 -1.41
N LEU A 87 7.21 -4.72 -0.65
CA LEU A 87 8.52 -5.35 -0.81
C LEU A 87 8.53 -6.47 -1.84
N LEU A 88 7.41 -7.16 -2.06
CA LEU A 88 7.31 -8.33 -2.92
C LEU A 88 7.84 -8.07 -4.36
N PRO A 89 7.48 -6.97 -5.05
CA PRO A 89 8.03 -6.67 -6.38
C PRO A 89 9.55 -6.46 -6.39
N LEU A 90 10.12 -5.93 -5.30
CA LEU A 90 11.57 -5.72 -5.20
C LEU A 90 12.31 -7.05 -5.07
N PHE A 91 11.79 -7.96 -4.25
CA PHE A 91 12.38 -9.28 -4.05
C PHE A 91 12.20 -10.17 -5.29
N GLU A 92 11.09 -10.02 -6.00
CA GLU A 92 10.87 -10.65 -7.31
C GLU A 92 11.94 -10.20 -8.32
N ALA A 93 12.14 -8.88 -8.46
CA ALA A 93 13.16 -8.34 -9.36
C ALA A 93 14.59 -8.76 -8.93
N ALA A 94 14.89 -8.71 -7.63
CA ALA A 94 16.21 -9.02 -7.11
C ALA A 94 16.56 -10.52 -7.17
N ARG A 95 15.56 -11.41 -7.16
CA ARG A 95 15.75 -12.87 -7.27
C ARG A 95 16.50 -13.28 -8.53
N MET A 96 16.44 -12.48 -9.61
CA MET A 96 17.11 -12.76 -10.89
C MET A 96 16.84 -14.17 -11.43
N SER A 97 15.60 -14.67 -11.27
CA SER A 97 15.19 -15.95 -11.85
C SER A 97 14.93 -15.77 -13.35
N ASN A 98 15.30 -16.78 -14.13
CA ASN A 98 15.04 -16.88 -15.57
C ASN A 98 13.96 -17.95 -15.90
N GLY A 99 13.20 -18.38 -14.88
CA GLY A 99 12.18 -19.44 -14.99
C GLY A 99 12.73 -20.87 -15.03
N LYS A 100 14.05 -21.07 -15.17
CA LYS A 100 14.70 -22.39 -15.14
C LYS A 100 15.36 -22.68 -13.80
N ASP A 101 15.82 -21.65 -13.11
CA ASP A 101 16.40 -21.73 -11.77
C ASP A 101 15.56 -20.99 -10.72
N LEU A 102 15.75 -21.36 -9.46
CA LEU A 102 15.07 -20.75 -8.31
C LEU A 102 15.55 -19.32 -8.02
N GLY A 103 16.50 -18.77 -8.77
CA GLY A 103 17.12 -17.48 -8.53
C GLY A 103 18.19 -17.48 -7.44
N LYS A 104 18.69 -16.28 -7.14
CA LYS A 104 19.84 -16.04 -6.26
C LYS A 104 19.43 -15.53 -4.88
N PHE A 105 20.27 -15.85 -3.90
CA PHE A 105 20.23 -15.25 -2.58
C PHE A 105 20.91 -13.89 -2.62
N ARG A 106 20.29 -12.87 -2.02
CA ARG A 106 20.83 -11.50 -1.93
C ARG A 106 20.65 -10.92 -0.54
N GLN A 107 21.48 -9.95 -0.21
CA GLN A 107 21.38 -9.24 1.05
C GLN A 107 20.28 -8.18 1.01
N LEU A 108 19.74 -7.84 2.18
CA LEU A 108 18.60 -6.94 2.28
C LEU A 108 18.94 -5.50 1.85
N ASP A 109 20.14 -5.04 2.16
CA ASP A 109 20.71 -3.76 1.73
C ASP A 109 20.79 -3.65 0.20
N GLU A 110 21.26 -4.70 -0.47
CA GLU A 110 21.28 -4.77 -1.93
C GLU A 110 19.87 -4.73 -2.54
N ILE A 111 18.91 -5.46 -1.95
CA ILE A 111 17.54 -5.54 -2.47
C ILE A 111 16.78 -4.21 -2.30
N LEU A 112 17.00 -3.51 -1.18
CA LEU A 112 16.33 -2.24 -0.89
C LEU A 112 17.01 -1.02 -1.52
N TYR A 113 18.14 -1.20 -2.19
CA TYR A 113 18.81 -0.14 -2.94
C TYR A 113 18.17 0.03 -4.32
N ILE A 114 17.15 0.90 -4.39
CA ILE A 114 16.44 1.21 -5.63
C ILE A 114 16.81 2.63 -6.08
N GLU A 115 17.39 2.73 -7.27
CA GLU A 115 17.77 4.01 -7.87
C GLU A 115 16.54 4.92 -8.02
N GLY A 116 16.66 6.19 -7.61
CA GLY A 116 15.57 7.16 -7.59
C GLY A 116 14.61 7.06 -6.40
N TYR A 117 14.65 5.98 -5.61
CA TYR A 117 13.72 5.74 -4.50
C TYR A 117 14.45 5.44 -3.18
N PRO A 118 15.11 6.43 -2.55
CA PRO A 118 15.82 6.24 -1.27
C PRO A 118 14.88 5.89 -0.10
N GLY A 119 13.56 6.08 -0.26
CA GLY A 119 12.54 5.75 0.73
C GLY A 119 12.62 4.30 1.20
N TYR A 120 12.97 3.35 0.33
CA TYR A 120 13.04 1.92 0.67
C TYR A 120 14.07 1.60 1.76
N GLN A 121 15.14 2.38 1.89
CA GLN A 121 16.14 2.18 2.94
C GLN A 121 15.57 2.39 4.35
N HIS A 122 14.51 3.21 4.48
CA HIS A 122 13.83 3.41 5.76
C HIS A 122 13.05 2.17 6.21
N LEU A 123 12.74 1.24 5.30
CA LEU A 123 12.05 -0.02 5.59
C LEU A 123 13.00 -1.12 6.09
N MET A 124 14.32 -0.88 6.14
CA MET A 124 15.33 -1.86 6.55
C MET A 124 15.01 -2.51 7.90
N SER A 125 14.54 -1.72 8.87
CA SER A 125 14.24 -2.20 10.23
C SER A 125 13.10 -3.21 10.30
N ILE A 126 12.18 -3.18 9.33
CA ILE A 126 10.99 -4.04 9.30
C ILE A 126 11.08 -5.12 8.24
N ALA A 127 11.82 -4.88 7.15
CA ALA A 127 11.80 -5.73 5.97
C ALA A 127 12.30 -7.16 6.28
N GLY A 128 13.37 -7.31 7.06
CA GLY A 128 13.90 -8.65 7.40
C GLY A 128 12.86 -9.56 8.04
N LYS A 129 12.15 -9.07 9.08
CA LYS A 129 11.12 -9.84 9.81
C LYS A 129 9.95 -10.23 8.91
N HIS A 130 9.49 -9.32 8.06
CA HIS A 130 8.35 -9.57 7.18
C HIS A 130 8.73 -10.52 6.05
N MET A 131 9.91 -10.34 5.45
CA MET A 131 10.33 -11.13 4.30
C MET A 131 10.79 -12.55 4.67
N GLU A 132 11.14 -12.83 5.93
CA GLU A 132 11.31 -14.21 6.44
C GLU A 132 10.07 -15.10 6.22
N LEU A 133 8.86 -14.50 6.19
CA LEU A 133 7.60 -15.22 5.96
C LEU A 133 7.45 -15.71 4.52
N VAL A 134 8.05 -15.02 3.55
CA VAL A 134 7.86 -15.25 2.10
C VAL A 134 9.16 -15.62 1.36
N CYS A 135 10.30 -15.58 2.04
CA CYS A 135 11.60 -15.94 1.49
C CYS A 135 12.19 -17.18 2.17
N GLU A 136 13.05 -17.89 1.44
CA GLU A 136 14.08 -18.72 2.03
C GLU A 136 15.21 -17.82 2.53
N VAL A 137 15.67 -18.07 3.76
CA VAL A 137 16.73 -17.27 4.40
C VAL A 137 17.90 -18.17 4.73
N LYS A 138 19.10 -17.73 4.31
CA LYS A 138 20.37 -18.35 4.66
C LYS A 138 21.21 -17.37 5.45
N GLU A 139 21.88 -17.86 6.48
CA GLU A 139 22.74 -17.04 7.32
C GLU A 139 24.18 -17.53 7.20
N VAL A 140 25.08 -16.61 6.84
CA VAL A 140 26.52 -16.86 6.72
C VAL A 140 27.25 -15.68 7.36
N ALA A 141 28.16 -15.96 8.30
CA ALA A 141 28.95 -14.93 9.00
C ALA A 141 28.08 -13.80 9.61
N ASN A 142 26.96 -14.15 10.24
CA ASN A 142 26.00 -13.22 10.86
C ASN A 142 25.33 -12.25 9.86
N MET A 143 25.36 -12.57 8.57
CA MET A 143 24.65 -11.87 7.51
C MET A 143 23.54 -12.76 6.97
N LYS A 144 22.32 -12.21 6.85
CA LYS A 144 21.17 -12.90 6.27
C LYS A 144 21.07 -12.60 4.78
N PHE A 145 20.87 -13.66 4.01
CA PHE A 145 20.60 -13.61 2.59
C PHE A 145 19.22 -14.18 2.30
N PHE A 146 18.47 -13.49 1.47
CA PHE A 146 17.08 -13.78 1.17
C PHE A 146 16.93 -14.22 -0.29
N ARG A 147 16.06 -15.18 -0.52
CA ARG A 147 15.58 -15.56 -1.86
C ARG A 147 14.08 -15.77 -1.79
N LEU A 148 13.32 -15.13 -2.67
CA LEU A 148 11.86 -15.28 -2.71
C LEU A 148 11.46 -16.75 -2.98
N ASP A 149 10.48 -17.24 -2.22
CA ASP A 149 9.96 -18.60 -2.33
C ASP A 149 8.47 -18.56 -2.74
N ASP A 150 8.17 -19.05 -3.94
CA ASP A 150 6.83 -18.97 -4.53
C ASP A 150 5.77 -19.71 -3.70
N SER A 151 6.15 -20.82 -3.05
CA SER A 151 5.24 -21.57 -2.20
C SER A 151 4.92 -20.79 -0.93
N LYS A 152 5.92 -20.17 -0.31
CA LYS A 152 5.70 -19.34 0.89
C LYS A 152 4.86 -18.09 0.58
N VAL A 153 5.13 -17.42 -0.54
CA VAL A 153 4.32 -16.28 -1.00
C VAL A 153 2.86 -16.72 -1.18
N LEU A 154 2.62 -17.85 -1.86
CA LEU A 154 1.26 -18.37 -2.06
C LEU A 154 0.56 -18.70 -0.73
N THR A 155 1.25 -19.37 0.20
CA THR A 155 0.70 -19.67 1.52
C THR A 155 0.34 -18.38 2.28
N TRP A 156 1.24 -17.39 2.28
CA TRP A 156 0.98 -16.09 2.90
C TRP A 156 -0.24 -15.39 2.27
N MET A 157 -0.35 -15.36 0.94
CA MET A 157 -1.51 -14.78 0.25
C MET A 157 -2.82 -15.49 0.64
N CYS A 158 -2.83 -16.83 0.70
CA CYS A 158 -4.01 -17.57 1.14
C CYS A 158 -4.42 -17.21 2.57
N CYS A 159 -3.44 -17.07 3.49
CA CYS A 159 -3.72 -16.62 4.85
C CYS A 159 -4.29 -15.19 4.89
N LYS A 160 -3.79 -14.29 4.02
CA LYS A 160 -4.33 -12.93 3.90
C LYS A 160 -5.75 -12.91 3.38
N VAL A 161 -6.06 -13.66 2.33
CA VAL A 161 -7.43 -13.79 1.80
C VAL A 161 -8.37 -14.25 2.91
N HIS A 162 -7.97 -15.28 3.67
CA HIS A 162 -8.80 -15.79 4.75
C HIS A 162 -8.98 -14.77 5.88
N SER A 163 -7.92 -14.05 6.27
CA SER A 163 -8.02 -12.99 7.27
C SER A 163 -8.94 -11.85 6.86
N ILE A 164 -8.92 -11.47 5.58
CA ILE A 164 -9.81 -10.43 5.03
C ILE A 164 -11.25 -10.94 4.98
N LYS A 165 -11.48 -12.18 4.52
CA LYS A 165 -12.80 -12.84 4.54
C LYS A 165 -13.44 -12.77 5.92
N GLU A 166 -12.67 -13.12 6.96
CA GLU A 166 -13.11 -13.09 8.36
C GLU A 166 -13.32 -11.68 8.91
N ALA A 167 -12.69 -10.66 8.34
CA ALA A 167 -12.92 -9.26 8.69
C ALA A 167 -14.18 -8.70 8.01
N ILE A 168 -14.36 -8.99 6.72
CA ILE A 168 -15.54 -8.58 5.93
C ILE A 168 -16.82 -9.14 6.57
N SER A 169 -16.81 -10.41 6.96
CA SER A 169 -17.98 -11.06 7.58
C SER A 169 -18.45 -10.38 8.88
N LYS A 170 -17.57 -9.60 9.53
CA LYS A 170 -17.85 -8.87 10.78
C LYS A 170 -18.25 -7.40 10.55
N LEU A 171 -18.09 -6.86 9.34
CA LEU A 171 -18.25 -5.43 9.05
C LEU A 171 -19.73 -5.00 8.99
N GLY A 172 -20.68 -5.93 8.77
CA GLY A 172 -22.11 -5.63 8.81
C GLY A 172 -23.03 -6.79 8.41
N LYS A 173 -24.34 -6.64 8.70
CA LYS A 173 -25.36 -7.69 8.46
C LYS A 173 -25.48 -8.12 6.99
N ASN A 174 -25.18 -7.22 6.05
CA ASN A 174 -25.26 -7.50 4.61
C ASN A 174 -24.13 -8.43 4.15
N TYR A 175 -22.94 -8.31 4.75
CA TYR A 175 -21.77 -9.15 4.42
C TYR A 175 -21.88 -10.54 5.06
N ALA A 176 -22.43 -10.63 6.28
CA ALA A 176 -22.63 -11.91 6.96
C ALA A 176 -23.64 -12.86 6.25
N ALA A 177 -24.49 -12.32 5.38
CA ALA A 177 -25.46 -13.08 4.59
C ALA A 177 -24.88 -13.61 3.26
N GLN A 178 -23.68 -13.19 2.86
CA GLN A 178 -23.06 -13.62 1.62
C GLN A 178 -22.53 -15.06 1.73
N GLY A 179 -22.60 -15.80 0.62
CA GLY A 179 -22.01 -17.13 0.54
C GLY A 179 -20.49 -17.07 0.63
N GLU A 180 -19.88 -18.12 1.18
CA GLU A 180 -18.42 -18.20 1.38
C GLU A 180 -17.61 -17.90 0.11
N ARG A 181 -18.10 -18.37 -1.06
CA ARG A 181 -17.45 -18.12 -2.35
C ARG A 181 -17.43 -16.64 -2.73
N GLU A 182 -18.47 -15.89 -2.42
CA GLU A 182 -18.54 -14.46 -2.76
C GLU A 182 -17.64 -13.64 -1.81
N LEU A 183 -17.63 -13.96 -0.51
CA LEU A 183 -16.69 -13.36 0.44
C LEU A 183 -15.21 -13.62 0.06
N LEU A 184 -14.92 -14.81 -0.48
CA LEU A 184 -13.57 -15.12 -0.99
C LEU A 184 -13.22 -14.25 -2.20
N LYS A 185 -14.15 -14.01 -3.12
CA LYS A 185 -13.91 -13.13 -4.27
C LYS A 185 -13.68 -11.69 -3.84
N GLU A 186 -14.51 -11.16 -2.93
CA GLU A 186 -14.33 -9.82 -2.38
C GLU A 186 -12.95 -9.68 -1.71
N ALA A 187 -12.57 -10.67 -0.90
CA ALA A 187 -11.25 -10.68 -0.26
C ALA A 187 -10.10 -10.72 -1.28
N VAL A 188 -10.23 -11.50 -2.35
CA VAL A 188 -9.22 -11.54 -3.43
C VAL A 188 -9.16 -10.22 -4.19
N GLN A 189 -10.29 -9.54 -4.39
CA GLN A 189 -10.32 -8.22 -5.03
C GLN A 189 -9.61 -7.15 -4.23
N ILE A 190 -9.81 -7.13 -2.91
CA ILE A 190 -9.09 -6.20 -2.02
C ILE A 190 -7.58 -6.43 -2.10
N ILE A 191 -7.12 -7.69 -2.08
CA ILE A 191 -5.70 -8.00 -2.22
C ILE A 191 -5.17 -7.62 -3.60
N ARG A 192 -5.98 -7.81 -4.64
CA ARG A 192 -5.62 -7.51 -6.03
C ARG A 192 -5.28 -6.03 -6.25
N GLU A 193 -5.77 -5.10 -5.43
CA GLU A 193 -5.38 -3.69 -5.53
C GLU A 193 -3.89 -3.49 -5.28
N ASN A 194 -3.30 -4.30 -4.39
CA ASN A 194 -1.91 -4.20 -3.97
C ASN A 194 -1.00 -5.29 -4.56
N LEU A 195 -1.50 -6.09 -5.50
CA LEU A 195 -0.81 -7.27 -6.04
C LEU A 195 -0.86 -7.27 -7.57
N LYS A 196 0.26 -7.64 -8.21
CA LYS A 196 0.31 -7.86 -9.66
C LYS A 196 -0.57 -9.02 -10.08
N ASP A 197 -1.25 -8.87 -11.23
CA ASP A 197 -2.13 -9.90 -11.76
C ASP A 197 -1.32 -11.16 -12.18
N GLU A 198 -0.12 -10.98 -12.74
CA GLU A 198 0.82 -12.07 -13.03
C GLU A 198 2.13 -11.90 -12.21
N PRO A 199 2.69 -12.99 -11.65
CA PRO A 199 2.15 -14.36 -11.61
C PRO A 199 1.16 -14.60 -10.44
N TRP A 200 1.07 -13.65 -9.51
CA TRP A 200 0.55 -13.92 -8.16
C TRP A 200 -0.96 -14.11 -8.09
N LEU A 201 -1.74 -13.22 -8.70
CA LEU A 201 -3.20 -13.34 -8.70
C LEU A 201 -3.65 -14.64 -9.39
N MET A 202 -3.04 -14.99 -10.52
CA MET A 202 -3.36 -16.23 -11.24
C MET A 202 -3.13 -17.48 -10.40
N VAL A 203 -1.97 -17.58 -9.73
CA VAL A 203 -1.66 -18.72 -8.88
C VAL A 203 -2.58 -18.76 -7.65
N LEU A 204 -2.93 -17.60 -7.09
CA LEU A 204 -3.88 -17.48 -5.98
C LEU A 204 -5.28 -17.96 -6.38
N CYS A 205 -5.83 -17.46 -7.49
CA CYS A 205 -7.14 -17.86 -8.00
C CYS A 205 -7.20 -19.36 -8.29
N LYS A 206 -6.17 -19.90 -8.94
CA LYS A 206 -6.05 -21.34 -9.19
C LYS A 206 -6.04 -22.15 -7.89
N LYS A 207 -5.31 -21.69 -6.87
CA LYS A 207 -5.22 -22.36 -5.56
C LYS A 207 -6.56 -22.35 -4.82
N LEU A 208 -7.32 -21.25 -4.94
CA LEU A 208 -8.63 -21.06 -4.32
C LEU A 208 -9.80 -21.58 -5.17
N GLN A 209 -9.53 -22.11 -6.36
CA GLN A 209 -10.55 -22.58 -7.32
C GLN A 209 -11.56 -21.48 -7.72
N LEU A 210 -11.06 -20.25 -7.88
CA LEU A 210 -11.85 -19.10 -8.33
C LEU A 210 -11.58 -18.80 -9.81
N ASP A 211 -12.62 -18.36 -10.50
CA ASP A 211 -12.50 -17.84 -11.87
C ASP A 211 -11.97 -16.40 -11.84
N ILE A 212 -10.86 -16.16 -12.52
CA ILE A 212 -10.26 -14.82 -12.58
C ILE A 212 -11.11 -13.83 -13.38
N SER A 213 -11.93 -14.30 -14.32
CA SER A 213 -12.84 -13.44 -15.09
C SER A 213 -13.89 -12.80 -14.20
N GLU A 214 -14.47 -13.58 -13.28
CA GLU A 214 -15.43 -13.08 -12.28
C GLU A 214 -14.79 -12.04 -11.34
N ILE A 215 -13.51 -12.18 -11.02
CA ILE A 215 -12.77 -11.23 -10.19
C ILE A 215 -12.54 -9.91 -10.92
N ASN A 216 -12.33 -9.95 -12.24
CA ASN A 216 -12.10 -8.76 -13.06
C ASN A 216 -13.37 -7.94 -13.31
N ASP A 217 -14.55 -8.58 -13.34
CA ASP A 217 -15.79 -7.90 -13.67
C ASP A 217 -16.41 -7.10 -12.51
N MET A 218 -16.22 -7.48 -11.24
CA MET A 218 -16.73 -6.64 -10.13
C MET A 218 -15.95 -5.32 -9.98
N ALA A 219 -14.68 -5.27 -10.41
CA ALA A 219 -13.89 -4.03 -10.39
C ALA A 219 -14.57 -2.92 -11.23
N LYS A 220 -15.13 -3.28 -12.39
CA LYS A 220 -15.86 -2.34 -13.27
C LYS A 220 -17.18 -1.84 -12.67
N THR A 221 -17.75 -2.57 -11.70
CA THR A 221 -19.04 -2.23 -11.08
C THR A 221 -18.85 -1.19 -9.96
N ASN A 222 -17.69 -1.18 -9.31
CA ASN A 222 -17.35 -0.21 -8.27
C ASN A 222 -16.90 1.14 -8.83
N ASP A 223 -16.33 1.18 -10.05
CA ASP A 223 -15.94 2.42 -10.73
C ASP A 223 -17.15 3.33 -11.07
N THR A 224 -18.38 2.80 -11.07
CA THR A 224 -19.59 3.58 -11.38
C THR A 224 -20.15 4.41 -10.21
N SER A 225 -19.58 4.34 -9.01
CA SER A 225 -19.97 5.25 -7.92
C SER A 225 -18.81 5.54 -6.98
N PHE A 226 -18.07 6.61 -7.24
CA PHE A 226 -17.71 7.70 -6.33
C PHE A 226 -16.79 8.64 -7.13
N CYS A 227 -17.03 9.94 -7.02
CA CYS A 227 -16.54 10.91 -8.00
C CYS A 227 -15.03 11.10 -7.90
N ALA A 228 -14.34 11.01 -9.04
CA ALA A 228 -12.97 11.46 -9.16
C ALA A 228 -12.83 12.33 -10.42
N ASP A 229 -13.03 13.65 -10.27
CA ASP A 229 -12.35 14.58 -11.18
C ASP A 229 -11.00 14.90 -10.54
N SER A 230 -10.02 14.04 -10.87
CA SER A 230 -8.59 14.12 -10.53
C SER A 230 -8.19 14.08 -9.04
N SER A 231 -7.21 13.23 -8.74
CA SER A 231 -6.38 13.34 -7.52
C SER A 231 -5.83 14.77 -7.43
N PRO A 232 -5.82 15.45 -6.26
CA PRO A 232 -5.20 16.76 -6.14
C PRO A 232 -3.70 16.63 -6.40
N VAL A 233 -3.30 16.88 -7.65
CA VAL A 233 -1.90 16.85 -8.10
C VAL A 233 -1.07 17.69 -7.13
N PRO A 234 0.11 17.21 -6.68
CA PRO A 234 1.08 18.07 -6.02
C PRO A 234 1.48 19.12 -7.07
N ALA A 235 1.02 20.35 -6.94
CA ALA A 235 1.34 21.40 -7.90
C ALA A 235 2.87 21.53 -7.99
N PRO A 236 3.49 21.41 -9.18
CA PRO A 236 4.91 21.69 -9.32
C PRO A 236 5.13 23.19 -9.05
N ALA A 237 6.22 23.50 -8.34
CA ALA A 237 6.61 24.88 -8.04
C ALA A 237 6.71 25.68 -9.36
N ARG A 238 5.79 26.63 -9.56
CA ARG A 238 5.95 27.64 -10.61
C ARG A 238 7.00 28.64 -10.15
N PRO A 239 8.00 28.99 -10.99
CA PRO A 239 8.90 30.08 -10.68
C PRO A 239 8.11 31.37 -10.64
N SER A 240 8.35 32.17 -9.61
CA SER A 240 7.88 33.54 -9.47
C SER A 240 8.41 34.39 -10.63
N GLU A 241 7.56 34.70 -11.61
CA GLU A 241 7.77 35.89 -12.45
C GLU A 241 7.13 37.06 -11.71
N GLY A 242 7.97 38.01 -11.34
CA GLY A 242 7.55 39.26 -10.69
C GLY A 242 6.83 40.19 -11.67
N VAL A 243 6.00 41.06 -11.09
CA VAL A 243 6.00 42.53 -11.19
C VAL A 243 5.14 43.04 -10.03
#